data_AF-A0A7S3LCT7-F1
#
_entry.id   AF-A0A7S3LCT7-F1
#
_cell.length_a   1.000
_cell.length_b   1.000
_cell.length_c   1.000
_cell.angle_alpha   90.00
_cell.angle_beta   90.00
_cell.angle_gamma   90.00
#
_symmetry.space_group_name_H-M   'P 1'
#
loop_
_entity.id
_entity.type
_entity.pdbx_description
1 polymer ?
#
loop_
_entity_poly.entity_id
_entity_poly.type
_entity_poly.pdbx_seq_one_letter_code
_entity_poly.pdbx_strand_id
1 'polypeptide(L)'
;IWLKNVKASFAKKKIPQDRVDKLNKLGVVWGKGHTAPPSWEQRFAELKKHHEKFGNCNIHVDDKPELMTDMAKWVVEQRKQGKRLRKMKPSAMTMAQYDQLEALSFKWKVSTRKKLLK
;
A
#
# COMPACT_ATOMS: atom_id res chain seq x y z
N ILE A 1 -10.87 5.09 18.97
CA ILE A 1 -10.34 5.83 20.14
C ILE A 1 -9.89 4.86 21.24
N TRP A 2 -10.72 3.89 21.65
CA TRP A 2 -10.41 2.89 22.69
C TRP A 2 -9.13 2.05 22.44
N LEU A 3 -8.96 1.43 21.26
CA LEU A 3 -7.78 0.61 20.95
C LEU A 3 -6.45 1.39 21.01
N LYS A 4 -6.45 2.71 20.70
CA LYS A 4 -5.24 3.55 20.79
C LYS A 4 -4.81 3.71 22.25
N ASN A 5 -5.76 3.95 23.15
CA ASN A 5 -5.50 4.10 24.59
C ASN A 5 -5.07 2.77 25.22
N VAL A 6 -5.67 1.65 24.79
CA VAL A 6 -5.30 0.29 25.21
C VAL A 6 -3.86 -0.04 24.76
N LYS A 7 -3.50 0.21 23.51
CA LYS A 7 -2.13 -0.01 23.00
C LYS A 7 -1.10 0.90 23.69
N ALA A 8 -1.43 2.17 23.92
CA ALA A 8 -0.55 3.10 24.64
C ALA A 8 -0.33 2.69 26.11
N SER A 9 -1.34 2.13 26.75
CA SER A 9 -1.24 1.66 28.14
C SER A 9 -0.46 0.34 28.23
N PHE A 10 -0.58 -0.55 27.25
CA PHE A 10 0.26 -1.76 27.14
C PHE A 10 1.73 -1.42 26.92
N ALA A 11 2.05 -0.46 26.03
CA ALA A 11 3.42 0.00 25.80
C ALA A 11 4.05 0.60 27.06
N LYS A 12 3.24 1.19 27.95
CA LYS A 12 3.67 1.72 29.24
C LYS A 12 3.64 0.66 30.37
N LYS A 13 3.39 -0.62 30.06
CA LYS A 13 3.21 -1.72 31.02
C LYS A 13 2.15 -1.45 32.12
N LYS A 14 1.14 -0.62 31.80
CA LYS A 14 0.06 -0.24 32.74
C LYS A 14 -1.19 -1.12 32.61
N ILE A 15 -1.10 -2.24 31.90
CA ILE A 15 -2.21 -3.17 31.72
C ILE A 15 -1.89 -4.46 32.50
N PRO A 16 -2.78 -4.89 33.42
CA PRO A 16 -2.68 -6.17 34.11
C PRO A 16 -2.68 -7.36 33.13
N GLN A 17 -1.92 -8.41 33.46
CA GLN A 17 -1.69 -9.55 32.56
C GLN A 17 -2.99 -10.29 32.18
N ASP A 18 -3.93 -10.42 33.12
CA ASP A 18 -5.26 -10.99 32.90
C ASP A 18 -6.07 -10.23 31.84
N ARG A 19 -5.88 -8.90 31.76
CA ARG A 19 -6.50 -8.06 30.72
C ARG A 19 -5.79 -8.22 29.37
N VAL A 20 -4.48 -8.42 29.36
CA VAL A 20 -3.71 -8.74 28.14
C VAL A 20 -4.19 -10.07 27.55
N ASP A 21 -4.39 -11.09 28.38
CA ASP A 21 -4.79 -12.43 27.95
C ASP A 21 -6.20 -12.44 27.35
N LYS A 22 -7.14 -11.68 27.93
CA LYS A 22 -8.48 -11.48 27.34
C LYS A 22 -8.42 -10.79 25.98
N LEU A 23 -7.53 -9.80 25.83
CA LEU A 23 -7.36 -9.07 24.57
C LEU A 23 -6.65 -9.90 23.50
N ASN A 24 -5.72 -10.78 23.89
CA ASN A 24 -5.11 -11.77 23.00
C ASN A 24 -6.14 -12.74 22.44
N LYS A 25 -7.07 -13.23 23.28
CA LYS A 25 -8.20 -14.08 22.85
C LYS A 25 -9.14 -13.37 21.86
N LEU A 26 -9.19 -12.03 21.92
CA LEU A 26 -9.95 -11.20 20.99
C LEU A 26 -9.15 -10.82 19.72
N GLY A 27 -7.93 -11.35 19.55
CA GLY A 27 -7.10 -11.10 18.37
C GLY A 27 -6.41 -9.73 18.35
N VAL A 28 -6.27 -9.08 19.49
CA VAL A 28 -5.56 -7.79 19.58
C VAL A 28 -4.07 -8.03 19.38
N VAL A 29 -3.55 -7.56 18.24
CA VAL A 29 -2.11 -7.63 17.94
C VAL A 29 -1.36 -6.52 18.68
N TRP A 30 -0.48 -6.93 19.60
CA TRP A 30 0.42 -6.08 20.35
C TRP A 30 1.73 -5.91 19.61
N GLY A 31 1.92 -4.73 19.05
CA GLY A 31 3.07 -4.32 18.25
C GLY A 31 2.85 -2.87 17.85
N LYS A 32 3.83 -2.23 17.21
CA LYS A 32 3.69 -0.85 16.71
C LYS A 32 2.40 -0.78 15.87
N GLY A 33 1.33 -0.25 16.48
CA GLY A 33 -0.01 -0.11 15.92
C GLY A 33 -0.10 1.00 14.86
N HIS A 34 1.05 1.38 14.33
CA HIS A 34 1.25 1.95 13.01
C HIS A 34 2.30 1.01 12.41
N THR A 35 1.86 -0.03 11.71
CA THR A 35 2.76 -0.71 10.79
C THR A 35 3.37 0.40 9.95
N ALA A 36 4.71 0.49 9.93
CA ALA A 36 5.37 1.39 9.01
C ALA A 36 4.73 1.18 7.63
N PRO A 37 4.49 2.25 6.85
CA PRO A 37 3.97 2.07 5.50
C PRO A 37 4.83 0.99 4.83
N PRO A 38 4.20 -0.04 4.20
CA PRO A 38 4.95 -1.16 3.67
C PRO A 38 6.08 -0.64 2.79
N SER A 39 7.25 -1.26 2.89
CA SER A 39 8.40 -0.86 2.09
C SER A 39 8.04 -0.96 0.60
N TRP A 40 8.80 -0.25 -0.24
CA TRP A 40 8.61 -0.32 -1.68
C TRP A 40 8.64 -1.77 -2.17
N GLU A 41 9.57 -2.58 -1.64
CA GLU A 41 9.71 -4.00 -1.96
C GLU A 41 8.49 -4.84 -1.56
N GLN A 42 7.90 -4.58 -0.39
CA GLN A 42 6.69 -5.28 0.05
C GLN A 42 5.51 -4.98 -0.89
N ARG A 43 5.35 -3.71 -1.29
CA ARG A 43 4.31 -3.32 -2.25
C ARG A 43 4.59 -3.88 -3.63
N PHE A 44 5.84 -3.91 -4.08
CA PHE A 44 6.21 -4.53 -5.35
C PHE A 44 5.89 -6.03 -5.36
N ALA A 45 6.15 -6.75 -4.26
CA ALA A 45 5.79 -8.15 -4.13
C ALA A 45 4.26 -8.36 -4.18
N GLU A 46 3.47 -7.48 -3.54
CA GLU A 46 2.00 -7.47 -3.67
C GLU A 46 1.56 -7.24 -5.12
N LEU A 47 2.20 -6.31 -5.84
CA LEU A 47 1.91 -6.05 -7.25
C LEU A 47 2.20 -7.28 -8.12
N LYS A 48 3.33 -7.93 -7.88
CA LYS A 48 3.73 -9.14 -8.61
C LYS A 48 2.71 -10.25 -8.43
N LYS A 49 2.24 -10.49 -7.19
CA LYS A 49 1.17 -11.47 -6.92
C LYS A 49 -0.14 -11.10 -7.62
N HIS A 50 -0.49 -9.81 -7.66
CA HIS A 50 -1.65 -9.34 -8.41
C HIS A 50 -1.50 -9.61 -9.92
N HIS A 51 -0.31 -9.34 -10.47
CA HIS A 51 0.00 -9.62 -11.87
C HIS A 51 -0.09 -11.11 -12.20
N GLU A 52 0.45 -11.98 -11.35
CA GLU A 52 0.32 -13.44 -11.51
C GLU A 52 -1.14 -13.91 -11.49
N LYS A 53 -1.99 -13.28 -10.67
CA LYS A 53 -3.40 -13.66 -10.53
C LYS A 53 -4.30 -13.14 -11.66
N PHE A 54 -4.09 -11.90 -12.11
CA PHE A 54 -5.00 -11.20 -13.03
C PHE A 54 -4.37 -10.92 -14.41
N GLY A 55 -3.10 -11.29 -14.62
CA GLY A 55 -2.35 -11.04 -15.84
C GLY A 55 -2.10 -9.55 -16.13
N ASN A 56 -2.36 -8.67 -15.16
CA ASN A 56 -2.15 -7.24 -15.34
C ASN A 56 -1.80 -6.50 -14.03
N CYS A 57 -1.06 -5.41 -14.20
CA CYS A 57 -0.71 -4.46 -13.13
C CYS A 57 -1.64 -3.23 -13.12
N ASN A 58 -2.76 -3.28 -13.84
CA ASN A 58 -3.63 -2.12 -14.06
C ASN A 58 -4.71 -2.04 -12.98
N ILE A 59 -4.31 -1.52 -11.83
CA ILE A 59 -5.26 -1.18 -10.77
C ILE A 59 -5.96 0.12 -11.17
N HIS A 60 -7.22 0.00 -11.63
CA HIS A 60 -8.04 1.13 -12.03
C HIS A 60 -8.53 1.90 -10.80
N VAL A 61 -8.36 3.22 -10.82
CA VAL A 61 -8.75 4.12 -9.73
C VAL A 61 -10.25 4.48 -9.79
N ASP A 62 -10.85 4.38 -10.98
CA ASP A 62 -12.11 5.06 -11.29
C ASP A 62 -13.38 4.33 -10.86
N ASP A 63 -13.31 3.04 -10.49
CA ASP A 63 -14.55 2.29 -10.25
C ASP A 63 -15.14 2.59 -8.87
N LYS A 64 -14.33 2.83 -7.82
CA LYS A 64 -14.80 3.14 -6.44
C LYS A 64 -13.74 3.90 -5.62
N PRO A 65 -13.81 5.24 -5.49
CA PRO A 65 -12.83 6.05 -4.74
C PRO A 65 -12.73 5.69 -3.25
N GLU A 66 -13.84 5.24 -2.66
CA GLU A 66 -13.91 4.75 -1.28
C GLU A 66 -13.29 3.35 -1.07
N LEU A 67 -13.04 2.61 -2.17
CA LEU A 67 -12.27 1.37 -2.20
C LEU A 67 -10.90 1.57 -2.84
N MET A 68 -10.33 2.79 -2.83
CA MET A 68 -8.91 3.00 -3.14
C MET A 68 -8.06 2.19 -2.16
N THR A 69 -7.87 0.92 -2.51
CA THR A 69 -6.95 0.01 -1.86
C THR A 69 -5.61 0.68 -1.84
N ASP A 70 -4.87 0.53 -0.74
CA ASP A 70 -3.55 1.16 -0.60
C ASP A 70 -2.63 0.87 -1.78
N MET A 71 -2.87 -0.26 -2.46
CA MET A 71 -2.20 -0.66 -3.69
C MET A 71 -2.49 0.27 -4.89
N ALA A 72 -3.74 0.72 -5.07
CA ALA A 72 -4.09 1.69 -6.12
C ALA A 72 -3.39 3.05 -5.88
N LYS A 73 -3.36 3.50 -4.61
CA LYS A 73 -2.65 4.72 -4.21
C LYS A 73 -1.15 4.60 -4.50
N TRP A 74 -0.56 3.44 -4.15
CA TRP A 74 0.85 3.17 -4.40
C TRP A 74 1.17 3.16 -5.90
N VAL A 75 0.35 2.52 -6.75
CA VAL A 75 0.50 2.51 -8.21
C VAL A 75 0.45 3.93 -8.79
N VAL A 76 -0.45 4.78 -8.32
CA VAL A 76 -0.52 6.19 -8.73
C VAL A 76 0.75 6.95 -8.32
N GLU A 77 1.24 6.71 -7.11
CA GLU A 77 2.48 7.31 -6.62
C GLU A 77 3.69 6.88 -7.47
N GLN A 78 3.79 5.59 -7.83
CA GLN A 78 4.85 5.12 -8.72
C GLN A 78 4.79 5.85 -10.07
N ARG A 79 3.61 6.02 -10.67
CA ARG A 79 3.48 6.77 -11.93
C ARG A 79 3.95 8.23 -11.82
N LYS A 80 3.64 8.90 -10.70
CA LYS A 80 4.12 10.28 -10.45
C LYS A 80 5.64 10.32 -10.31
N GLN A 81 6.21 9.41 -9.53
CA GLN A 81 7.64 9.33 -9.29
C GLN A 81 8.41 8.97 -10.58
N GLY A 82 7.93 8.02 -11.38
CA GLY A 82 8.53 7.67 -12.67
C GLY A 82 8.49 8.82 -13.68
N LYS A 83 7.41 9.63 -13.67
CA LYS A 83 7.34 10.86 -14.47
C LYS A 83 8.37 11.90 -14.02
N ARG A 84 8.66 12.00 -12.71
CA ARG A 84 9.71 12.90 -12.18
C ARG A 84 11.09 12.41 -12.57
N LEU A 85 11.35 11.10 -12.43
CA LEU A 85 12.60 10.46 -12.81
C LEU A 85 12.91 10.69 -14.31
N ARG A 86 11.93 10.46 -15.20
CA ARG A 86 12.05 10.75 -16.64
C ARG A 86 12.31 12.22 -16.97
N LYS A 87 11.94 13.14 -16.08
CA LYS A 87 12.17 14.59 -16.23
C LYS A 87 13.44 15.05 -15.53
N MET A 88 14.30 14.12 -15.09
CA MET A 88 15.51 14.39 -14.29
C MET A 88 15.23 15.25 -13.05
N LYS A 89 14.03 15.15 -12.49
CA LYS A 89 13.67 15.82 -11.23
C LYS A 89 13.94 14.90 -10.05
N PRO A 90 14.23 15.44 -8.85
CA PRO A 90 14.35 14.62 -7.65
C PRO A 90 13.12 13.72 -7.48
N SER A 91 13.35 12.42 -7.34
CA SER A 91 12.32 11.40 -7.19
C SER A 91 12.71 10.46 -6.06
N ALA A 92 11.70 9.95 -5.34
CA ALA A 92 11.89 8.90 -4.35
C ALA A 92 12.08 7.50 -4.99
N MET A 93 11.93 7.39 -6.31
CA MET A 93 12.12 6.15 -7.06
C MET A 93 13.55 6.08 -7.59
N THR A 94 14.22 4.95 -7.34
CA THR A 94 15.53 4.66 -7.94
C THR A 94 15.37 4.10 -9.35
N MET A 95 16.43 4.16 -10.17
CA MET A 95 16.40 3.55 -11.51
C MET A 95 16.12 2.04 -11.44
N ALA A 96 16.70 1.34 -10.47
CA ALA A 96 16.45 -0.09 -10.26
C ALA A 96 14.96 -0.40 -9.97
N GLN A 97 14.30 0.44 -9.17
CA GLN A 97 12.86 0.30 -8.90
C GLN A 97 12.00 0.55 -10.15
N TYR A 98 12.45 1.49 -11.00
CA TYR A 98 11.81 1.76 -12.28
C TYR A 98 11.92 0.53 -13.22
N ASP A 99 13.11 -0.05 -13.35
CA ASP A 99 13.37 -1.23 -14.19
C ASP A 99 12.58 -2.46 -13.71
N GLN A 100 12.48 -2.65 -12.39
CA GLN A 100 11.66 -3.70 -11.78
C GLN A 100 10.17 -3.58 -12.16
N LEU A 101 9.64 -2.36 -12.23
CA LEU A 101 8.27 -2.12 -12.68
C LEU A 101 8.12 -2.35 -14.18
N GLU A 102 9.08 -1.92 -14.99
CA GLU A 102 9.06 -2.21 -16.44
C GLU A 102 9.08 -3.71 -16.74
N ALA A 103 9.81 -4.51 -15.97
CA ALA A 103 9.83 -5.97 -16.10
C ALA A 103 8.45 -6.62 -15.87
N LEU A 104 7.57 -5.98 -15.08
CA LEU A 104 6.18 -6.40 -14.88
C LEU A 104 5.21 -5.85 -15.93
N SER A 105 5.72 -5.37 -17.07
CA SER A 105 4.94 -4.71 -18.12
C SER A 105 4.06 -3.57 -17.57
N PHE A 106 4.58 -2.85 -16.58
CA PHE A 106 3.82 -1.83 -15.87
C PHE A 106 3.43 -0.67 -16.79
N LYS A 107 2.13 -0.38 -16.85
CA LYS A 107 1.61 0.72 -17.67
C LYS A 107 1.78 2.06 -16.96
N TRP A 108 2.81 2.80 -17.37
CA TRP A 108 3.10 4.16 -16.90
C TRP A 108 2.06 5.21 -17.33
N LYS A 109 1.39 4.98 -18.47
CA LYS A 109 0.27 5.79 -18.96
C LYS A 109 -1.02 4.98 -18.82
N VAL A 110 -1.98 5.49 -18.05
CA VAL A 110 -3.33 4.91 -18.01
C VAL A 110 -4.10 5.52 -19.17
N SER A 111 -4.57 4.68 -20.11
CA SER A 111 -5.65 5.11 -20.98
C SER A 111 -6.88 5.27 -20.11
N THR A 112 -7.34 6.50 -19.89
CA THR A 112 -8.67 6.75 -19.35
C THR A 112 -9.65 6.00 -20.24
N ARG A 113 -10.44 5.09 -19.65
CA ARG A 113 -11.56 4.49 -20.39
C ARG A 113 -12.52 5.66 -20.65
N LYS A 114 -12.64 6.12 -21.90
CA LYS A 114 -13.65 7.12 -22.28
C LYS A 114 -14.99 6.54 -21.82
N LYS A 115 -15.66 7.22 -20.87
CA LYS A 115 -17.05 6.93 -20.53
C LYS A 115 -17.84 7.10 -21.82
N LEU A 116 -18.24 5.99 -22.44
CA LEU A 116 -19.29 6.00 -23.44
C LEU A 116 -20.57 6.28 -22.66
N LEU A 117 -20.96 7.56 -22.64
CA LEU A 117 -22.29 7.98 -22.24
C LEU A 117 -23.26 7.31 -23.23
N LYS A 118 -24.11 6.42 -22.72
CA LYS A 118 -25.30 5.95 -23.43
C LYS A 118 -26.44 6.91 -23.15
#